data_AF-A0A0D3LAF9-F1
#
_entry.id   AF-A0A0D3LAF9-F1
#
_cell.length_a   1.000
_cell.length_b   1.000
_cell.length_c   1.000
_cell.angle_alpha   90.00
_cell.angle_beta   90.00
_cell.angle_gamma   90.00
#
_symmetry.space_group_name_H-M   'P 1'
#
loop_
_entity.id
_entity.type
_entity.pdbx_description
1 polymer ?
#
loop_
_entity_poly.entity_id
_entity_poly.type
_entity_poly.pdbx_seq_one_letter_code
_entity_poly.pdbx_strand_id
1 'polypeptide(L)'
;MGFLPIIIALLAFVLLLVLVNYNSIQARQQSLGMALFTVCQSAKSRNALLKRLRGIQSNPLCPQLPEHYNFNAAQRDEIVKFIASEWVSLSESDFYLKNTSPTPATARYATALHVLNHRQRINLRTFERKVREYNQLLEGYPTTMVAGLYRIKPIRLATVRK
;
A
#
# COMPACT_ATOMS: atom_id res chain seq x y z
N MET A 1 -30.45 45.75 -4.12
CA MET A 1 -30.19 44.61 -3.22
C MET A 1 -29.49 43.53 -4.05
N GLY A 2 -28.16 43.63 -4.12
CA GLY A 2 -27.36 43.02 -5.19
C GLY A 2 -27.08 41.55 -4.97
N PHE A 3 -26.66 40.87 -6.04
CA PHE A 3 -26.26 39.46 -6.06
C PHE A 3 -25.00 39.14 -5.23
N LEU A 4 -24.35 40.16 -4.64
CA LEU A 4 -23.10 40.06 -3.87
C LEU A 4 -23.17 39.03 -2.70
N PRO A 5 -24.14 39.08 -1.76
CA PRO A 5 -24.28 38.07 -0.71
C PRO A 5 -24.47 36.65 -1.23
N ILE A 6 -25.18 36.48 -2.36
CA ILE A 6 -25.40 35.17 -2.98
C ILE A 6 -24.10 34.60 -3.55
N ILE A 7 -23.30 35.45 -4.21
CA ILE A 7 -21.99 35.07 -4.75
C ILE A 7 -21.02 34.69 -3.63
N ILE A 8 -20.99 35.45 -2.53
CA ILE A 8 -20.14 35.16 -1.37
C ILE A 8 -20.53 33.82 -0.74
N ALA A 9 -21.82 33.55 -0.56
CA ALA A 9 -22.31 32.28 -0.03
C ALA A 9 -21.94 31.09 -0.93
N LEU A 10 -22.07 31.25 -2.25
CA LEU A 10 -21.66 30.23 -3.22
C LEU A 10 -20.15 29.96 -3.16
N LEU A 11 -19.31 31.00 -3.06
CA LEU A 11 -17.86 30.83 -2.92
C LEU A 11 -17.49 30.10 -1.62
N ALA A 12 -18.13 30.46 -0.50
CA ALA A 12 -17.92 29.78 0.77
C ALA A 12 -18.31 28.29 0.70
N PHE A 13 -19.41 27.98 0.03
CA PHE A 13 -19.86 26.60 -0.18
C PHE A 13 -18.87 25.79 -1.03
N VAL A 14 -18.40 26.36 -2.14
CA VAL A 14 -17.39 25.71 -3.00
C VAL A 14 -16.09 25.47 -2.22
N LEU A 15 -15.66 26.44 -1.41
CA LEU A 15 -14.45 26.32 -0.60
C LEU A 15 -14.57 25.21 0.46
N LEU A 16 -15.72 25.13 1.14
CA LEU A 16 -16.03 24.01 2.06
C LEU A 16 -16.02 22.66 1.34
N LEU A 17 -16.63 22.59 0.15
CA LEU A 17 -16.68 21.38 -0.64
C LEU A 17 -15.25 20.93 -1.03
N VAL A 18 -14.38 21.84 -1.46
CA VAL A 18 -12.97 21.52 -1.76
C VAL A 18 -12.24 21.02 -0.52
N LEU A 19 -12.38 21.69 0.64
CA LEU A 19 -11.73 21.29 1.89
C LEU A 19 -12.14 19.88 2.35
N VAL A 20 -13.43 19.59 2.36
CA VAL A 20 -13.95 18.28 2.80
C VAL A 20 -13.43 17.16 1.90
N ASN A 21 -13.46 17.37 0.58
CA ASN A 21 -13.01 16.37 -0.38
C ASN A 21 -11.48 16.20 -0.36
N TYR A 22 -10.74 17.29 -0.18
CA TYR A 22 -9.28 17.23 -0.01
C TYR A 22 -8.88 16.44 1.25
N ASN A 23 -9.54 16.71 2.38
CA ASN A 23 -9.31 15.96 3.63
C ASN A 23 -9.67 14.47 3.49
N SER A 24 -10.75 14.15 2.77
CA SER A 24 -11.11 12.76 2.47
C SER A 24 -10.02 12.03 1.67
N ILE A 25 -9.44 12.70 0.66
CA ILE A 25 -8.34 12.16 -0.13
C ILE A 25 -7.09 11.94 0.75
N GLN A 26 -6.73 12.91 1.60
CA GLN A 26 -5.60 12.80 2.52
C GLN A 26 -5.77 11.63 3.51
N ALA A 27 -6.96 11.48 4.11
CA ALA A 27 -7.25 10.38 5.02
C ALA A 27 -7.06 9.00 4.35
N ARG A 28 -7.45 8.87 3.07
CA ARG A 28 -7.22 7.65 2.30
C ARG A 28 -5.75 7.42 1.95
N GLN A 29 -4.98 8.47 1.69
CA GLN A 29 -3.53 8.38 1.49
C GLN A 29 -2.82 7.90 2.77
N GLN A 30 -3.20 8.41 3.94
CA GLN A 30 -2.65 7.94 5.22
C GLN A 30 -3.00 6.47 5.46
N SER A 31 -4.24 6.05 5.18
CA SER A 31 -4.64 4.65 5.27
C SER A 31 -3.82 3.74 4.35
N LEU A 32 -3.46 4.21 3.15
CA LEU A 32 -2.56 3.51 2.24
C LEU A 32 -1.15 3.39 2.81
N GLY A 33 -0.58 4.47 3.34
CA GLY A 33 0.75 4.45 3.94
C GLY A 33 0.80 3.52 5.16
N MET A 34 -0.24 3.48 5.99
CA MET A 34 -0.35 2.52 7.10
C MET A 34 -0.42 1.07 6.60
N ALA A 35 -1.17 0.80 5.53
CA ALA A 35 -1.23 -0.54 4.93
C ALA A 35 0.12 -0.94 4.31
N LEU A 36 0.84 0.00 3.69
CA LEU A 36 2.19 -0.24 3.19
C LEU A 36 3.16 -0.53 4.35
N PHE A 37 3.03 0.19 5.46
CA PHE A 37 3.86 -0.02 6.65
C PHE A 37 3.70 -1.44 7.20
N THR A 38 2.47 -1.95 7.28
CA THR A 38 2.21 -3.31 7.78
C THR A 38 2.76 -4.38 6.82
N VAL A 39 2.63 -4.19 5.51
CA VAL A 39 3.31 -5.04 4.50
C VAL A 39 4.82 -5.02 4.72
N CYS A 40 5.38 -3.85 4.98
CA CYS A 40 6.82 -3.69 5.17
C CYS A 40 7.37 -4.32 6.44
N GLN A 41 6.69 -4.13 7.57
CA GLN A 41 7.07 -4.76 8.84
C GLN A 41 7.01 -6.29 8.75
N SER A 42 5.98 -6.81 8.08
CA SER A 42 5.81 -8.24 7.85
C SER A 42 6.83 -8.81 6.84
N ALA A 43 7.18 -8.05 5.79
CA ALA A 43 8.28 -8.40 4.89
C ALA A 43 9.63 -8.47 5.64
N LYS A 44 9.90 -7.51 6.54
CA LYS A 44 11.13 -7.47 7.33
C LYS A 44 11.27 -8.69 8.24
N SER A 45 10.21 -9.07 8.95
CA SER A 45 10.22 -10.26 9.82
C SER A 45 10.36 -11.56 9.02
N ARG A 46 9.69 -11.66 7.87
CA ARG A 46 9.83 -12.77 6.92
C ARG A 46 11.26 -12.90 6.41
N ASN A 47 11.86 -11.78 5.99
CA ASN A 47 13.23 -11.72 5.48
C ASN A 47 14.27 -12.07 6.55
N ALA A 48 14.04 -11.70 7.81
CA ALA A 48 14.91 -12.12 8.92
C ALA A 48 14.90 -13.64 9.12
N LEU A 49 13.74 -14.30 8.98
CA LEU A 49 13.64 -15.76 9.03
C LEU A 49 14.25 -16.44 7.80
N LEU A 50 14.00 -15.90 6.60
CA LEU A 50 14.60 -16.41 5.36
C LEU A 50 16.12 -16.35 5.38
N LYS A 51 16.70 -15.26 5.89
CA LYS A 51 18.16 -15.14 6.07
C LYS A 51 18.70 -16.20 7.02
N ARG A 52 18.02 -16.46 8.13
CA ARG A 52 18.41 -17.52 9.09
C ARG A 52 18.28 -18.93 8.51
N LEU A 53 17.30 -19.15 7.62
CA LEU A 53 17.06 -20.45 6.99
C LEU A 53 17.97 -20.74 5.80
N ARG A 54 18.37 -19.70 5.04
CA ARG A 54 18.91 -19.90 3.68
C ARG A 54 20.20 -19.13 3.39
N GLY A 55 20.64 -18.21 4.25
CA GLY A 55 21.75 -17.30 3.93
C GLY A 55 21.48 -16.41 2.71
N ILE A 56 20.25 -16.39 2.20
CA ILE A 56 19.87 -15.67 0.98
C ILE A 56 19.64 -14.20 1.30
N GLN A 57 20.27 -13.32 0.51
CA GLN A 57 19.96 -11.90 0.51
C GLN A 57 18.52 -11.70 0.04
N SER A 58 17.67 -11.24 0.96
CA SER A 58 16.31 -10.81 0.67
C SER A 58 16.29 -9.53 -0.15
N ASN A 59 15.31 -9.43 -1.06
CA ASN A 59 14.98 -8.27 -1.92
C ASN A 59 15.05 -6.91 -1.20
N PRO A 60 15.29 -5.82 -1.97
CA PRO A 60 15.76 -4.54 -1.45
C PRO A 60 14.76 -3.92 -0.48
N LEU A 61 15.37 -3.19 0.46
CA LEU A 61 14.76 -2.41 1.53
C LEU A 61 13.36 -1.91 1.18
N CYS A 62 12.43 -2.15 2.10
CA CYS A 62 11.15 -1.44 2.09
C CYS A 62 11.38 0.03 1.75
N PRO A 63 10.64 0.60 0.78
CA PRO A 63 10.79 2.00 0.44
C PRO A 63 10.67 2.82 1.72
N GLN A 64 11.55 3.82 1.89
CA GLN A 64 11.52 4.69 3.06
C GLN A 64 10.11 5.28 3.17
N LEU A 65 9.35 4.80 4.15
CA LEU A 65 8.03 5.34 4.40
C LEU A 65 8.20 6.80 4.83
N PRO A 66 7.61 7.76 4.11
CA PRO A 66 7.70 9.15 4.51
C PRO A 66 7.07 9.32 5.89
N GLU A 67 7.62 10.23 6.70
CA GLU A 67 7.30 10.45 8.12
C GLU A 67 5.80 10.68 8.41
N HIS A 68 5.00 10.98 7.38
CA HIS A 68 3.57 11.25 7.49
C HIS A 68 2.67 10.25 6.76
N TYR A 69 3.20 9.10 6.31
CA TYR A 69 2.44 8.11 5.52
C TYR A 69 1.85 8.69 4.22
N ASN A 70 2.38 9.82 3.76
CA ASN A 70 1.90 10.51 2.56
C ASN A 70 2.46 9.85 1.31
N PHE A 71 1.58 9.32 0.47
CA PHE A 71 1.96 8.60 -0.74
C PHE A 71 2.48 9.56 -1.81
N ASN A 72 3.79 9.84 -1.81
CA ASN A 72 4.40 10.78 -2.74
C ASN A 72 4.43 10.21 -4.17
N ALA A 73 4.20 11.05 -5.18
CA ALA A 73 4.20 10.65 -6.58
C ALA A 73 5.53 10.03 -7.02
N ALA A 74 6.65 10.53 -6.50
CA ALA A 74 7.99 10.04 -6.80
C ALA A 74 8.24 8.61 -6.29
N GLN A 75 7.58 8.21 -5.20
CA GLN A 75 7.76 6.89 -4.56
C GLN A 75 6.82 5.82 -5.12
N ARG A 76 5.87 6.20 -5.98
CA ARG A 76 4.83 5.26 -6.47
C ARG A 76 5.42 4.10 -7.22
N ASP A 77 6.36 4.36 -8.11
CA ASP A 77 6.97 3.32 -8.95
C ASP A 77 7.80 2.35 -8.11
N GLU A 78 8.50 2.86 -7.09
CA GLU A 78 9.23 2.03 -6.13
C GLU A 78 8.29 1.14 -5.31
N ILE A 79 7.17 1.68 -4.85
CA ILE A 79 6.17 0.92 -4.09
C ILE A 79 5.53 -0.16 -4.97
N VAL A 80 5.19 0.15 -6.23
CA VAL A 80 4.64 -0.84 -7.17
C VAL A 80 5.65 -1.96 -7.42
N LYS A 81 6.92 -1.62 -7.67
CA LYS A 81 8.00 -2.60 -7.86
C LYS A 81 8.19 -3.48 -6.61
N PHE A 82 8.18 -2.86 -5.42
CA PHE A 82 8.29 -3.57 -4.15
C PHE A 82 7.15 -4.57 -3.96
N ILE A 83 5.89 -4.15 -4.15
CA ILE A 83 4.72 -5.02 -4.02
C ILE A 83 4.77 -6.20 -5.00
N ALA A 84 5.16 -5.97 -6.26
CA ALA A 84 5.34 -7.04 -7.23
C ALA A 84 6.43 -8.02 -6.81
N SER A 85 7.57 -7.49 -6.32
CA SER A 85 8.69 -8.31 -5.86
C SER A 85 8.37 -9.15 -4.61
N GLU A 86 7.50 -8.65 -3.73
CA GLU A 86 7.05 -9.38 -2.54
C GLU A 86 6.13 -10.55 -2.90
N TRP A 87 5.27 -10.40 -3.92
CA TRP A 87 4.46 -11.51 -4.43
C TRP A 87 5.32 -12.65 -4.98
N VAL A 88 6.38 -12.32 -5.74
CA VAL A 88 7.35 -13.30 -6.25
C VAL A 88 8.13 -13.95 -5.11
N SER A 89 8.60 -13.15 -4.16
CA SER A 89 9.34 -13.69 -3.01
C SER A 89 8.46 -14.62 -2.14
N LEU A 90 7.15 -14.39 -2.07
CA LEU A 90 6.23 -15.31 -1.42
C LEU A 90 6.11 -16.64 -2.15
N SER A 91 5.96 -16.64 -3.48
CA SER A 91 5.85 -17.88 -4.25
C SER A 91 7.14 -18.71 -4.17
N GLU A 92 8.31 -18.07 -4.21
CA GLU A 92 9.61 -18.73 -3.99
C GLU A 92 9.72 -19.36 -2.61
N SER A 93 9.31 -18.64 -1.56
CA SER A 93 9.36 -19.16 -0.19
C SER A 93 8.41 -20.34 0.03
N ASP A 94 7.21 -20.31 -0.56
CA ASP A 94 6.25 -21.43 -0.50
C ASP A 94 6.74 -22.65 -1.28
N PHE A 95 7.34 -22.45 -2.46
CA PHE A 95 7.96 -23.52 -3.23
C PHE A 95 9.10 -24.18 -2.43
N TYR A 96 9.94 -23.37 -1.78
CA TYR A 96 11.00 -23.87 -0.93
C TYR A 96 10.48 -24.69 0.26
N LEU A 97 9.45 -24.19 0.95
CA LEU A 97 8.84 -24.90 2.09
C LEU A 97 8.20 -26.23 1.69
N LYS A 98 7.67 -26.34 0.46
CA LYS A 98 7.11 -27.60 -0.05
C LYS A 98 8.17 -28.63 -0.44
N ASN A 99 9.28 -28.17 -1.00
CA ASN A 99 10.31 -29.05 -1.57
C ASN A 99 11.45 -29.39 -0.61
N THR A 100 11.54 -28.68 0.52
CA THR A 100 12.56 -28.92 1.53
C THR A 100 11.93 -29.66 2.70
N SER A 101 12.31 -30.93 2.91
CA SER A 101 11.91 -31.68 4.10
C SER A 101 12.55 -31.04 5.35
N PRO A 102 11.77 -30.44 6.27
CA PRO A 102 12.34 -29.73 7.40
C PRO A 102 13.04 -30.72 8.34
N THR A 103 14.29 -30.43 8.67
CA THR A 103 14.96 -31.10 9.79
C THR A 103 14.32 -30.66 11.12
N PRO A 104 14.44 -31.45 12.21
CA PRO A 104 13.85 -31.08 13.51
C PRO A 104 14.28 -29.68 14.01
N ALA A 105 15.53 -29.28 13.70
CA ALA A 105 16.07 -27.97 14.02
C ALA A 105 15.47 -26.82 13.18
N THR A 106 15.08 -27.10 11.93
CA THR A 106 14.51 -26.09 11.01
C THR A 106 12.99 -26.08 10.96
N ALA A 107 12.33 -27.11 11.48
CA ALA A 107 10.87 -27.25 11.52
C ALA A 107 10.17 -26.08 12.26
N ARG A 108 10.77 -25.55 13.32
CA ARG A 108 10.26 -24.37 14.05
C ARG A 108 10.33 -23.09 13.21
N TYR A 109 11.39 -22.92 12.42
CA TYR A 109 11.54 -21.77 11.54
C TYR A 109 10.66 -21.89 10.29
N ALA A 110 10.47 -23.11 9.77
CA ALA A 110 9.60 -23.40 8.64
C ALA A 110 8.12 -23.13 8.97
N THR A 111 7.64 -23.55 10.14
CA THR A 111 6.28 -23.27 10.60
C THR A 111 6.07 -21.78 10.84
N ALA A 112 7.02 -21.09 11.50
CA ALA A 112 6.97 -19.64 11.66
C ALA A 112 6.96 -18.89 10.32
N LEU A 113 7.76 -19.34 9.34
CA LEU A 113 7.79 -18.77 8.00
C LEU A 113 6.46 -18.96 7.27
N HIS A 114 5.83 -20.15 7.38
CA HIS A 114 4.52 -20.40 6.78
C HIS A 114 3.44 -19.46 7.33
N VAL A 115 3.43 -19.23 8.65
CA VAL A 115 2.50 -18.26 9.28
C VAL A 115 2.76 -16.84 8.76
N LEU A 116 4.02 -16.42 8.65
CA LEU A 116 4.36 -15.10 8.12
C LEU A 116 4.03 -14.96 6.64
N ASN A 117 4.22 -16.00 5.82
CA ASN A 117 3.81 -16.00 4.42
C ASN A 117 2.30 -15.82 4.27
N HIS A 118 1.52 -16.52 5.11
CA HIS A 118 0.07 -16.36 5.11
C HIS A 118 -0.35 -14.94 5.52
N ARG A 119 0.25 -14.39 6.58
CA ARG A 119 0.02 -13.01 7.02
C ARG A 119 0.41 -11.98 5.95
N GLN A 120 1.53 -12.18 5.28
CA GLN A 120 1.99 -11.30 4.21
C GLN A 120 1.03 -11.29 3.03
N ARG A 121 0.48 -12.44 2.63
CA ARG A 121 -0.59 -12.51 1.61
C ARG A 121 -1.81 -11.69 1.99
N ILE A 122 -2.23 -11.75 3.26
CA ILE A 122 -3.37 -10.97 3.76
C ILE A 122 -3.04 -9.47 3.70
N ASN A 123 -1.84 -9.07 4.12
CA ASN A 123 -1.41 -7.67 4.09
C ASN A 123 -1.35 -7.13 2.66
N LEU A 124 -0.77 -7.89 1.72
CA LEU A 124 -0.72 -7.51 0.29
C LEU A 124 -2.11 -7.33 -0.32
N ARG A 125 -3.02 -8.28 -0.08
CA ARG A 125 -4.42 -8.16 -0.54
C ARG A 125 -5.15 -6.98 0.10
N THR A 126 -4.86 -6.70 1.36
CA THR A 126 -5.44 -5.55 2.08
C THR A 126 -4.94 -4.24 1.47
N PHE A 127 -3.65 -4.15 1.15
CA PHE A 127 -3.06 -3.01 0.46
C PHE A 127 -3.68 -2.82 -0.93
N GLU A 128 -3.80 -3.88 -1.74
CA GLU A 128 -4.48 -3.84 -3.05
C GLU A 128 -5.92 -3.34 -2.95
N ARG A 129 -6.67 -3.82 -1.95
CA ARG A 129 -8.02 -3.36 -1.67
C ARG A 129 -8.04 -1.86 -1.34
N LYS A 130 -7.13 -1.39 -0.48
CA LYS A 130 -7.04 0.03 -0.12
C LYS A 130 -6.67 0.90 -1.31
N VAL A 131 -5.82 0.41 -2.21
CA VAL A 131 -5.51 1.09 -3.48
C VAL A 131 -6.76 1.20 -4.35
N ARG A 132 -7.58 0.15 -4.43
CA ARG A 132 -8.85 0.20 -5.16
C ARG A 132 -9.83 1.20 -4.54
N GLU A 133 -10.00 1.18 -3.22
CA GLU A 133 -10.86 2.15 -2.49
C GLU A 133 -10.41 3.59 -2.75
N TYR A 134 -9.09 3.83 -2.76
CA TYR A 134 -8.51 5.14 -3.07
C TYR A 134 -8.77 5.57 -4.51
N ASN A 135 -8.55 4.69 -5.49
CA ASN A 135 -8.80 4.99 -6.89
C ASN A 135 -10.29 5.26 -7.15
N GLN A 136 -11.19 4.48 -6.54
CA GLN A 136 -12.63 4.71 -6.62
C GLN A 136 -13.03 6.07 -6.06
N LEU A 137 -12.42 6.50 -4.95
CA LEU A 137 -12.64 7.85 -4.42
C LEU A 137 -12.21 8.92 -5.43
N LEU A 138 -11.03 8.76 -6.06
CA LEU A 138 -10.53 9.72 -7.04
C LEU A 138 -11.35 9.76 -8.33
N GLU A 139 -12.09 8.71 -8.65
CA GLU A 139 -12.98 8.62 -9.82
C GLU A 139 -14.41 9.13 -9.55
N GLY A 140 -14.78 9.33 -8.28
CA GLY A 140 -16.09 9.88 -7.89
C GLY A 140 -16.16 11.40 -7.98
N TYR A 141 -17.31 11.95 -8.38
CA TYR A 141 -17.59 13.37 -8.18
C TYR A 141 -18.02 13.62 -6.73
N PRO A 142 -17.62 14.75 -6.11
CA PRO A 142 -16.81 15.85 -6.65
C PRO A 142 -15.29 15.70 -6.44
N THR A 143 -14.83 14.59 -5.86
CA THR A 143 -13.42 14.32 -5.56
C THR A 143 -12.52 14.29 -6.79
N THR A 144 -13.01 13.88 -7.96
CA THR A 144 -12.30 13.95 -9.25
C THR A 144 -11.80 15.36 -9.58
N MET A 145 -12.66 16.36 -9.40
CA MET A 145 -12.34 17.76 -9.68
C MET A 145 -11.27 18.27 -8.72
N VAL A 146 -11.41 17.96 -7.42
CA VAL A 146 -10.42 18.33 -6.41
C VAL A 146 -9.09 17.62 -6.67
N ALA A 147 -9.11 16.34 -7.01
CA ALA A 147 -7.92 15.60 -7.39
C ALA A 147 -7.21 16.22 -8.61
N GLY A 148 -7.98 16.66 -9.61
CA GLY A 148 -7.47 17.39 -10.77
C GLY A 148 -6.77 18.70 -10.39
N LEU A 149 -7.41 19.52 -9.54
CA LEU A 149 -6.85 20.78 -9.04
C LEU A 149 -5.51 20.58 -8.31
N TYR A 150 -5.41 19.54 -7.49
CA TYR A 150 -4.21 19.24 -6.70
C TYR A 150 -3.24 18.26 -7.37
N ARG A 151 -3.44 17.92 -8.65
CA ARG A 151 -2.62 16.96 -9.42
C ARG A 151 -2.48 15.59 -8.75
N ILE A 152 -3.49 15.18 -7.98
CA ILE A 152 -3.52 13.88 -7.29
C ILE A 152 -3.91 12.80 -8.30
N LYS A 153 -3.00 11.84 -8.53
CA LYS A 153 -3.21 10.76 -9.50
C LYS A 153 -3.65 9.45 -8.83
N PRO A 154 -4.37 8.55 -9.54
CA PRO A 154 -4.61 7.18 -9.10
C PRO A 154 -3.32 6.35 -9.09
N ILE A 155 -3.33 5.24 -8.34
CA ILE A 155 -2.21 4.29 -8.26
C ILE A 155 -2.57 3.06 -9.09
N ARG A 156 -1.74 2.75 -10.10
CA ARG A 156 -1.91 1.54 -10.91
C ARG A 156 -0.98 0.45 -10.40
N LEU A 157 -1.53 -0.51 -9.68
CA LEU A 157 -0.82 -1.75 -9.41
C LEU A 157 -0.88 -2.60 -10.67
N ALA A 158 0.27 -3.05 -11.18
CA ALA A 158 0.29 -4.14 -12.13
C ALA A 158 -0.34 -5.33 -11.42
N THR A 159 -1.56 -5.70 -11.80
CA THR A 159 -2.20 -6.89 -11.28
C THR A 159 -1.32 -8.05 -11.70
N VAL A 160 -0.58 -8.63 -10.74
CA VAL A 160 0.06 -9.93 -10.93
C VAL A 160 -1.11 -10.91 -11.04
N ARG A 161 -1.63 -11.08 -12.26
CA ARG A 161 -2.64 -12.08 -12.58
C ARG A 161 -2.06 -13.43 -12.16
N LYS A 162 -2.84 -14.13 -11.32
CA LYS A 162 -2.61 -15.53 -10.96
C LYS A 162 -2.49 -16.40 -12.19
#